data_AF-A0A817SPK0-F1
#
_entry.id   AF-A0A817SPK0-F1
#
_cell.length_a   1.000
_cell.length_b   1.000
_cell.length_c   1.000
_cell.angle_alpha   90.00
_cell.angle_beta   90.00
_cell.angle_gamma   90.00
#
_symmetry.space_group_name_H-M   'P 1'
#
loop_
_entity.id
_entity.type
_entity.pdbx_description
1 polymer ?
#
loop_
_entity_poly.entity_id
_entity_poly.type
_entity_poly.pdbx_seq_one_letter_code
_entity_poly.pdbx_strand_id
1 'polypeptide(L)'
;MFEEIAFDKVLRVYMKKELVEDTFSDEERKQVIDVFSRATFEKEKIAESLKSIDSWISTLKRLIVRVLYTNVSLDIPLEIYLQRTDLWSDRVSYEDLATFGVDDDILLQHTYVILTGLENKQKAANGTQEQQIT
;
A
#
# COMPACT_ATOMS: atom_id res chain seq x y z
N MET A 1 -17.43 5.62 -3.68
CA MET A 1 -17.44 6.38 -2.40
C MET A 1 -16.72 7.72 -2.59
N PHE A 2 -16.99 8.79 -1.82
CA PHE A 2 -16.34 10.11 -2.00
C PHE A 2 -14.79 10.03 -1.96
N GLU A 3 -14.23 9.11 -1.17
CA GLU A 3 -12.80 8.87 -1.06
C GLU A 3 -12.18 8.30 -2.35
N GLU A 4 -12.90 7.46 -3.11
CA GLU A 4 -12.42 6.94 -4.39
C GLU A 4 -12.38 8.03 -5.47
N ILE A 5 -13.37 8.92 -5.48
CA ILE A 5 -13.41 10.05 -6.42
C ILE A 5 -12.28 11.06 -6.10
N ALA A 6 -12.01 11.27 -4.80
CA ALA A 6 -10.89 12.08 -4.36
C ALA A 6 -9.54 11.42 -4.70
N PHE A 7 -9.43 10.10 -4.50
CA PHE A 7 -8.28 9.30 -4.86
C PHE A 7 -7.96 9.43 -6.36
N ASP A 8 -8.93 9.22 -7.25
CA ASP A 8 -8.73 9.34 -8.71
C ASP A 8 -8.26 10.74 -9.14
N LYS A 9 -8.76 11.80 -8.49
CA LYS A 9 -8.34 13.17 -8.76
C LYS A 9 -6.92 13.45 -8.30
N VAL A 10 -6.56 13.00 -7.09
CA VAL A 10 -5.20 13.12 -6.55
C VAL A 10 -4.25 12.29 -7.42
N LEU A 11 -4.63 11.07 -7.79
CA LEU A 11 -3.84 10.18 -8.63
C LEU A 11 -3.46 10.85 -9.96
N ARG A 12 -4.42 11.49 -10.64
CA ARG A 12 -4.13 12.21 -11.90
C ARG A 12 -3.15 13.38 -11.75
N VAL A 13 -3.05 13.98 -10.56
CA VAL A 13 -2.09 15.05 -10.26
C VAL A 13 -0.70 14.47 -9.97
N TYR A 14 -0.62 13.32 -9.30
CA TYR A 14 0.63 12.63 -8.96
C TYR A 14 1.16 11.70 -10.06
N MET A 15 0.31 11.30 -11.02
CA MET A 15 0.68 10.53 -12.22
C MET A 15 1.64 11.28 -13.16
N LYS A 16 2.00 12.53 -12.85
CA LYS A 16 3.03 13.31 -13.57
C LYS A 16 4.33 13.48 -12.78
N LYS A 17 4.51 12.74 -11.68
CA LYS A 17 5.68 12.78 -10.77
C LYS A 17 6.30 11.37 -10.61
N GLU A 18 7.35 11.24 -9.79
CA GLU A 18 8.07 10.00 -9.40
C GLU A 18 7.22 8.92 -8.68
N LEU A 19 5.89 9.05 -8.73
CA LEU A 19 4.93 8.12 -8.12
C LEU A 19 4.22 7.25 -9.16
N VAL A 20 4.73 7.16 -10.39
CA VAL A 20 4.17 6.26 -11.40
C VAL A 20 5.00 5.02 -11.55
N GLU A 21 4.34 3.92 -11.92
CA GLU A 21 5.01 2.65 -12.21
C GLU A 21 6.18 2.86 -13.17
N ASP A 22 6.01 3.63 -14.25
CA ASP A 22 7.01 3.90 -15.29
C ASP A 22 8.34 4.51 -14.78
N THR A 23 8.37 5.02 -13.55
CA THR A 23 9.59 5.51 -12.90
C THR A 23 10.53 4.37 -12.48
N PHE A 24 9.96 3.20 -12.18
CA PHE A 24 10.67 2.04 -11.66
C PHE A 24 10.71 0.93 -12.71
N SER A 25 11.81 0.20 -12.77
CA SER A 25 11.91 -1.00 -13.62
C SER A 25 10.99 -2.11 -13.11
N ASP A 26 10.60 -3.03 -13.98
CA ASP A 26 9.76 -4.16 -13.60
C ASP A 26 10.37 -5.01 -12.49
N GLU A 27 11.70 -5.11 -12.45
CA GLU A 27 12.42 -5.85 -11.41
C GLU A 27 12.33 -5.15 -10.06
N GLU A 28 12.57 -3.83 -10.03
CA GLU A 28 12.40 -3.01 -8.81
C GLU A 28 10.96 -3.07 -8.31
N ARG A 29 9.97 -2.97 -9.21
CA ARG A 29 8.56 -3.06 -8.85
C ARG A 29 8.25 -4.40 -8.16
N LYS A 30 8.69 -5.51 -8.76
CA LYS A 30 8.51 -6.85 -8.18
C LYS A 30 9.20 -6.98 -6.83
N GLN A 31 10.44 -6.51 -6.73
CA GLN A 31 11.22 -6.56 -5.49
C GLN A 31 10.54 -5.77 -4.37
N VAL A 32 10.12 -4.53 -4.65
CA VAL A 32 9.43 -3.67 -3.69
C VAL A 32 8.14 -4.34 -3.19
N ILE A 33 7.31 -4.87 -4.10
CA ILE A 33 6.06 -5.56 -3.74
C ILE A 33 6.34 -6.80 -2.89
N ASP A 34 7.35 -7.59 -3.26
CA ASP A 34 7.71 -8.82 -2.56
C ASP A 34 8.26 -8.55 -1.15
N VAL A 35 9.19 -7.61 -1.01
CA VAL A 35 9.72 -7.18 0.30
C VAL A 35 8.59 -6.62 1.17
N PHE A 36 7.74 -5.75 0.61
CA PHE A 36 6.61 -5.19 1.32
C PHE A 36 5.63 -6.28 1.81
N SER A 37 5.28 -7.24 0.96
CA SER A 37 4.32 -8.31 1.30
C SER A 37 4.84 -9.17 2.46
N ARG A 38 6.12 -9.59 2.39
CA ARG A 38 6.79 -10.40 3.42
C ARG A 38 6.95 -9.67 4.76
N ALA A 39 7.13 -8.36 4.71
CA ALA A 39 7.20 -7.50 5.88
C ALA A 39 5.84 -7.25 6.56
N THR A 40 4.74 -7.46 5.84
CA THR A 40 3.38 -7.06 6.23
C THR A 40 2.45 -8.26 6.29
N PHE A 41 1.38 -8.30 5.48
CA PHE A 41 0.29 -9.28 5.60
C PHE A 41 0.70 -10.74 5.38
N GLU A 42 1.87 -11.02 4.76
CA GLU A 42 2.40 -12.39 4.62
C GLU A 42 3.31 -12.80 5.79
N LYS A 43 3.60 -11.88 6.73
CA LYS A 43 4.46 -12.15 7.88
C LYS A 43 3.76 -13.10 8.85
N GLU A 44 4.45 -14.18 9.23
CA GLU A 44 3.91 -15.25 10.08
C GLU A 44 3.30 -14.74 11.40
N LYS A 45 3.95 -13.75 12.03
CA LYS A 45 3.55 -13.17 13.33
C LYS A 45 3.01 -11.75 13.19
N ILE A 46 2.08 -11.54 12.25
CA ILE A 46 1.36 -10.27 12.13
C ILE A 46 0.03 -10.28 12.90
N ALA A 47 -0.36 -9.12 13.42
CA ALA A 47 -1.68 -8.92 14.02
C ALA A 47 -2.81 -9.28 13.05
N GLU A 48 -3.88 -9.87 13.58
CA GLU A 48 -5.01 -10.33 12.77
C GLU A 48 -5.68 -9.20 11.99
N SER A 49 -5.74 -8.00 12.59
CA SER A 49 -6.27 -6.77 11.97
C SER A 49 -5.47 -6.31 10.74
N LEU A 50 -4.26 -6.84 10.55
CA LEU A 50 -3.34 -6.46 9.47
C LEU A 50 -3.09 -7.60 8.46
N LYS A 51 -3.76 -8.75 8.59
CA LYS A 51 -3.64 -9.85 7.61
C LYS A 51 -4.38 -9.60 6.30
N SER A 52 -5.36 -8.69 6.31
CA SER A 52 -6.19 -8.42 5.15
C SER A 52 -5.50 -7.48 4.16
N ILE A 53 -5.30 -7.94 2.91
CA ILE A 53 -4.78 -7.11 1.82
C ILE A 53 -5.68 -5.88 1.58
N ASP A 54 -7.00 -6.00 1.78
CA ASP A 54 -7.93 -4.89 1.66
C ASP A 54 -7.61 -3.72 2.60
N SER A 55 -7.22 -4.04 3.84
CA SER A 55 -6.86 -3.04 4.85
C SER A 55 -5.60 -2.27 4.43
N TRP A 56 -4.64 -2.95 3.80
CA TRP A 56 -3.45 -2.32 3.23
C TRP A 56 -3.78 -1.45 2.02
N ILE A 57 -4.56 -1.95 1.07
CA ILE A 57 -5.02 -1.18 -0.11
C ILE A 57 -5.74 0.11 0.34
N SER A 58 -6.69 -0.01 1.28
CA SER A 58 -7.43 1.13 1.84
C SER A 58 -6.49 2.15 2.49
N THR A 59 -5.55 1.69 3.31
CA THR A 59 -4.59 2.56 4.01
C THR A 59 -3.65 3.27 3.04
N LEU A 60 -3.13 2.58 2.02
CA LEU A 60 -2.28 3.18 0.99
C LEU A 60 -3.04 4.23 0.17
N LYS A 61 -4.31 3.97 -0.19
CA LYS A 61 -5.16 4.97 -0.85
C LYS A 61 -5.35 6.22 0.01
N ARG A 62 -5.60 6.05 1.31
CA ARG A 62 -5.71 7.17 2.27
C ARG A 62 -4.41 7.94 2.42
N LEU A 63 -3.28 7.24 2.46
CA LEU A 63 -1.96 7.86 2.51
C LEU A 63 -1.71 8.75 1.28
N ILE A 64 -2.02 8.26 0.08
CA ILE A 64 -1.90 9.04 -1.16
C ILE A 64 -2.76 10.32 -1.08
N VAL A 65 -4.01 10.21 -0.63
CA VAL A 65 -4.94 11.36 -0.56
C VAL A 65 -4.55 12.36 0.52
N ARG A 66 -4.17 11.89 1.72
CA ARG A 66 -3.97 12.76 2.89
C ARG A 66 -2.56 13.30 3.02
N VAL A 67 -1.56 12.49 2.67
CA VAL A 67 -0.15 12.82 2.89
C VAL A 67 0.46 13.34 1.60
N LEU A 68 0.37 12.57 0.52
CA LEU A 68 1.11 12.90 -0.69
C LEU A 68 0.60 14.20 -1.31
N TYR A 69 -0.69 14.51 -1.18
CA TYR A 69 -1.30 15.80 -1.60
C TYR A 69 -0.59 17.05 -1.04
N THR A 70 0.20 16.94 0.03
CA THR A 70 0.75 18.09 0.79
C THR A 70 2.18 18.54 0.45
N ASN A 71 2.72 18.26 -0.75
CA ASN A 71 4.11 18.62 -1.13
C ASN A 71 5.17 18.12 -0.11
N VAL A 72 5.00 16.89 0.37
CA VAL A 72 6.00 16.19 1.16
C VAL A 72 7.15 15.68 0.28
N SER A 73 8.34 15.52 0.86
CA SER A 73 9.43 14.77 0.21
C SER A 73 9.02 13.30 0.05
N LEU A 74 9.35 12.71 -1.10
CA LEU A 74 9.04 11.31 -1.40
C LEU A 74 10.16 10.34 -1.00
N ASP A 75 11.33 10.87 -0.62
CA ASP A 75 12.51 10.12 -0.18
C ASP A 75 12.48 9.80 1.33
N ILE A 76 11.28 9.68 1.89
CA ILE A 76 11.05 9.40 3.30
C ILE A 76 10.59 7.95 3.44
N PRO A 77 11.09 7.16 4.41
CA PRO A 77 10.61 5.80 4.66
C PRO A 77 9.08 5.74 4.79
N LEU A 78 8.46 4.81 4.06
CA LEU A 78 7.01 4.61 4.06
C LEU A 78 6.51 4.21 5.46
N GLU A 79 7.31 3.48 6.22
CA GLU A 79 6.95 3.02 7.57
C GLU A 79 6.54 4.17 8.50
N ILE A 80 7.20 5.33 8.43
CA ILE A 80 6.90 6.51 9.26
C ILE A 80 5.40 6.88 9.17
N TYR A 81 4.82 6.71 7.99
CA TYR A 81 3.41 6.99 7.77
C TYR A 81 2.52 5.80 8.10
N LEU A 82 2.95 4.56 7.83
CA LEU A 82 2.18 3.36 8.18
C LEU A 82 2.02 3.18 9.70
N GLN A 83 2.98 3.68 10.49
CA GLN A 83 2.92 3.71 11.95
C GLN A 83 1.89 4.72 12.52
N ARG A 84 1.20 5.48 11.65
CA ARG A 84 0.14 6.40 12.07
C ARG A 84 -1.22 5.71 12.14
N THR A 85 -1.71 5.48 13.36
CA THR A 85 -3.04 4.89 13.63
C THR A 85 -4.20 5.62 12.94
N ASP A 86 -4.10 6.95 12.73
CA ASP A 86 -5.16 7.75 12.10
C ASP A 86 -5.38 7.49 10.59
N LEU A 87 -4.45 6.79 9.94
CA LEU A 87 -4.59 6.38 8.54
C LEU A 87 -5.42 5.12 8.35
N TRP A 88 -5.53 4.29 9.39
CA TRP A 88 -6.21 3.00 9.32
C TRP A 88 -7.74 3.16 9.45
N SER A 89 -8.49 2.35 8.70
CA SER A 89 -9.96 2.37 8.72
C SER A 89 -10.59 1.68 9.92
N ASP A 90 -9.83 0.80 10.58
CA ASP A 90 -10.32 -0.11 11.61
C ASP A 90 -9.59 0.10 12.95
N ARG A 91 -9.98 -0.67 13.98
CA ARG A 91 -9.37 -0.68 15.32
C ARG A 91 -7.95 -1.25 15.30
N VAL A 92 -7.06 -0.62 14.53
CA VAL A 92 -5.63 -0.92 14.52
C VAL A 92 -5.00 -0.15 15.67
N SER A 93 -4.48 -0.90 16.64
CA SER A 93 -3.78 -0.37 17.81
C SER A 93 -2.30 -0.19 17.53
N TYR A 94 -1.60 0.57 18.38
CA TYR A 94 -0.13 0.63 18.31
C TYR A 94 0.55 -0.73 18.49
N GLU A 95 -0.06 -1.63 19.27
CA GLU A 95 0.44 -3.00 19.45
C GLU A 95 0.34 -3.79 18.15
N ASP A 96 -0.75 -3.60 17.39
CA ASP A 96 -0.89 -4.22 16.06
C ASP A 96 0.16 -3.69 15.10
N LEU A 97 0.38 -2.36 15.07
CA LEU A 97 1.38 -1.74 14.19
C LEU A 97 2.81 -2.20 14.50
N ALA A 98 3.10 -2.52 15.77
CA ALA A 98 4.39 -3.08 16.17
C ALA A 98 4.66 -4.51 15.63
N THR A 99 3.64 -5.17 15.05
CA THR A 99 3.80 -6.53 14.50
C THR A 99 4.37 -6.56 13.08
N PHE A 100 4.35 -5.44 12.34
CA PHE A 100 5.02 -5.30 11.05
C PHE A 100 6.25 -4.38 11.15
N GLY A 101 7.08 -4.38 10.11
CA GLY A 101 8.21 -3.44 9.97
C GLY A 101 8.67 -3.47 8.53
N VAL A 102 8.67 -2.32 7.87
CA VAL A 102 8.94 -2.19 6.43
C VAL A 102 10.36 -1.68 6.27
N ASP A 103 11.10 -2.19 5.29
CA ASP A 103 12.49 -1.79 5.08
C ASP A 103 12.60 -0.27 4.83
N ASP A 104 13.65 0.36 5.37
CA ASP A 104 13.85 1.82 5.27
C ASP A 104 14.05 2.27 3.81
N ASP A 105 14.51 1.36 2.96
CA ASP A 105 14.65 1.57 1.52
C ASP A 105 13.31 1.63 0.78
N ILE A 106 12.22 1.17 1.42
CA ILE A 106 10.86 1.36 0.90
C ILE A 106 10.37 2.76 1.30
N LEU A 107 10.69 3.71 0.44
CA LEU A 107 10.28 5.11 0.56
C LEU A 107 8.83 5.38 0.14
N LEU A 108 8.32 6.57 0.50
CA LEU A 108 7.03 7.08 0.10
C LEU A 108 6.80 7.03 -1.42
N GLN A 109 7.86 7.20 -2.23
CA GLN A 109 7.73 7.11 -3.68
C GLN A 109 7.20 5.76 -4.18
N HIS A 110 7.46 4.69 -3.44
CA HIS A 110 7.03 3.34 -3.78
C HIS A 110 5.55 3.07 -3.51
N THR A 111 4.83 3.99 -2.85
CA THR A 111 3.44 3.79 -2.43
C THR A 111 2.53 3.36 -3.58
N TYR A 112 2.67 3.98 -4.76
CA TYR A 112 1.83 3.67 -5.91
C TYR A 112 2.15 2.30 -6.52
N VAL A 113 3.44 1.96 -6.62
CA VAL A 113 3.88 0.64 -7.09
C VAL A 113 3.35 -0.46 -6.18
N ILE A 114 3.44 -0.27 -4.86
CA ILE A 114 2.91 -1.21 -3.88
C ILE A 114 1.40 -1.34 -4.04
N LEU A 115 0.68 -0.21 -4.09
CA LEU A 115 -0.77 -0.21 -4.23
C LEU A 115 -1.23 -0.98 -5.47
N THR A 116 -0.69 -0.67 -6.65
CA THR A 116 -1.06 -1.38 -7.89
C THR A 116 -0.70 -2.86 -7.83
N GLY A 117 0.46 -3.18 -7.24
CA GLY A 117 0.88 -4.55 -6.98
C GLY A 117 -0.12 -5.34 -6.13
N LEU A 118 -0.62 -4.74 -5.05
CA LEU A 118 -1.61 -5.36 -4.17
C LEU A 118 -2.97 -5.50 -4.85
N GLU A 119 -3.43 -4.48 -5.58
CA GLU A 119 -4.69 -4.56 -6.35
C GLU A 119 -4.63 -5.68 -7.40
N ASN A 120 -3.47 -5.88 -8.04
CA ASN A 120 -3.26 -6.97 -8.98
C ASN A 120 -3.24 -8.35 -8.28
N LYS A 121 -2.56 -8.47 -7.13
CA LYS A 121 -2.60 -9.70 -6.29
C LYS A 121 -4.04 -10.05 -5.90
N GLN A 122 -4.83 -9.05 -5.48
CA GLN A 122 -6.22 -9.24 -5.09
C GLN A 122 -7.10 -9.68 -6.29
N LYS A 123 -6.96 -9.02 -7.45
CA LYS A 123 -7.69 -9.41 -8.67
C LYS A 123 -7.34 -10.83 -9.10
N ALA A 124 -6.07 -11.24 -9.01
CA ALA A 124 -5.64 -12.59 -9.32
C ALA A 124 -6.24 -13.62 -8.35
N ALA A 125 -6.27 -13.33 -7.05
CA ALA A 125 -6.88 -14.20 -6.04
C ALA A 125 -8.39 -14.38 -6.27
N ASN A 126 -9.10 -13.29 -6.58
CA ASN A 126 -10.54 -13.32 -6.82
C ASN A 126 -10.90 -13.95 -8.17
N GLY A 127 -10.11 -13.70 -9.23
CA GLY A 127 -10.31 -14.32 -10.55
C GLY A 127 -10.00 -15.82 -10.58
N THR A 128 -9.21 -16.32 -9.65
CA THR A 128 -8.94 -17.78 -9.51
C THR A 128 -10.09 -18.51 -8.83
N GLN A 129 -10.91 -17.83 -8.02
CA GLN A 129 -12.09 -18.44 -7.36
C GLN A 129 -13.26 -18.70 -8.31
N GLU A 130 -13.37 -17.96 -9.42
CA GLU A 130 -14.45 -18.16 -10.41
C GLU A 130 -14.25 -19.39 -11.31
N GLN A 131 -13.06 -20.00 -11.35
CA GLN A 131 -12.76 -21.16 -12.20
C GLN A 131 -12.85 -22.52 -11.50
N GLN A 132 -13.22 -22.57 -10.21
CA GLN A 132 -13.36 -23.82 -9.45
C GLN A 132 -14.82 -24.23 -9.19
N ILE A 133 -15.80 -23.51 -9.77
CA ILE A 133 -17.22 -23.86 -9.71
C ILE A 133 -17.71 -24.15 -11.13
N THR A 134 -17.28 -25.27 -11.72
CA THR A 134 -17.97 -25.87 -12.88
C THR A 134 -17.81 -27.37 -12.86
#